data_AF-A0A3C2E9G1-F1
#
_entry.id   AF-A0A3C2E9G1-F1
#
_cell.length_a   1.000
_cell.length_b   1.000
_cell.length_c   1.000
_cell.angle_alpha   90.00
_cell.angle_beta   90.00
_cell.angle_gamma   90.00
#
_symmetry.space_group_name_H-M   'P 1'
#
loop_
_entity.id
_entity.type
_entity.pdbx_description
1 polymer ?
#
loop_
_entity_poly.entity_id
_entity_poly.type
_entity_poly.pdbx_seq_one_letter_code
_entity_poly.pdbx_strand_id
1 'polypeptide(L)'
;PGFRRGDAMRIGLSLIAFVAWHPVQVWLGLPMAQPVFTDPVFMCIAVLLGVVCTISWQRSGSIWPPVLIHWLTVIGWKGFLAG
;
A
#
# COMPACT_ATOMS: atom_id res chain seq x y z
N PRO A 1 8.24 21.37 -6.91
CA PRO A 1 7.14 20.65 -6.20
C PRO A 1 7.54 20.39 -4.74
N GLY A 2 7.19 21.31 -3.84
CA GLY A 2 7.50 21.22 -2.41
C GLY A 2 6.27 20.83 -1.61
N PHE A 3 6.44 19.92 -0.65
CA PHE A 3 5.42 19.54 0.33
C PHE A 3 4.85 20.79 1.01
N ARG A 4 3.54 21.07 0.90
CA ARG A 4 2.88 21.88 1.91
C ARG A 4 2.72 21.00 3.15
N ARG A 5 2.86 21.56 4.37
CA ARG A 5 2.73 20.79 5.63
C ARG A 5 1.44 19.93 5.68
N GLY A 6 0.36 20.38 5.06
CA GLY A 6 -0.89 19.62 4.95
C GLY A 6 -0.78 18.34 4.12
N ASP A 7 0.13 18.29 3.14
CA ASP A 7 0.32 17.12 2.29
C ASP A 7 1.06 15.99 3.04
N ALA A 8 1.97 16.34 3.96
CA ALA A 8 2.73 15.38 4.78
C ALA A 8 1.83 14.62 5.74
N MET A 9 0.95 15.35 6.42
CA MET A 9 -0.06 14.76 7.29
C MET A 9 -1.01 13.84 6.52
N ARG A 10 -1.50 14.29 5.35
CA ARG A 10 -2.38 13.48 4.49
C ARG A 10 -1.72 12.20 4.01
N ILE A 11 -0.47 12.30 3.57
CA ILE A 11 0.31 11.15 3.12
C ILE A 11 0.54 10.17 4.27
N GLY A 12 0.98 10.67 5.44
CA GLY A 12 1.16 9.84 6.63
C GLY A 12 -0.13 9.12 7.04
N LEU A 13 -1.25 9.83 7.11
CA LEU A 13 -2.56 9.25 7.43
C LEU A 13 -2.99 8.20 6.40
N SER A 14 -2.80 8.48 5.11
CA SER A 14 -3.15 7.53 4.05
C SER A 14 -2.29 6.26 4.07
N LEU A 15 -1.00 6.38 4.37
CA LEU A 15 -0.08 5.25 4.54
C LEU A 15 -0.46 4.40 5.75
N ILE A 16 -0.74 5.04 6.89
CA ILE A 16 -1.18 4.33 8.10
C ILE A 16 -2.49 3.60 7.82
N ALA A 17 -3.47 4.27 7.20
CA ALA A 17 -4.74 3.65 6.85
C ALA A 17 -4.55 2.46 5.89
N PHE A 18 -3.69 2.60 4.88
CA PHE A 18 -3.36 1.53 3.93
C PHE A 18 -2.76 0.31 4.64
N VAL A 19 -1.77 0.51 5.51
CA VAL A 19 -1.10 -0.60 6.21
C VAL A 19 -2.04 -1.23 7.24
N ALA A 20 -2.74 -0.41 8.04
CA ALA A 20 -3.66 -0.87 9.07
C ALA A 20 -4.89 -1.59 8.50
N TRP A 21 -5.25 -1.36 7.24
CA TRP A 21 -6.33 -2.09 6.58
C TRP A 21 -6.06 -3.60 6.56
N HIS A 22 -4.83 -4.04 6.33
CA HIS A 22 -4.45 -5.45 6.20
C HIS A 22 -4.74 -6.28 7.47
N PRO A 23 -4.27 -5.92 8.69
CA PRO A 23 -4.62 -6.65 9.91
C PRO A 23 -6.11 -6.50 10.26
N VAL A 24 -6.73 -5.35 9.95
CA VAL A 24 -8.18 -5.15 10.15
C VAL A 24 -8.98 -6.13 9.29
N GLN A 25 -8.57 -6.42 8.06
CA GLN A 25 -9.22 -7.44 7.22
C GLN A 25 -9.19 -8.82 7.87
N VAL A 26 -8.08 -9.18 8.52
CA VAL A 26 -7.93 -10.45 9.25
C VAL A 26 -8.81 -10.46 10.49
N TRP A 27 -8.82 -9.39 11.29
CA TRP A 27 -9.65 -9.28 12.49
C TRP A 27 -11.16 -9.32 12.19
N LEU A 28 -11.57 -8.74 11.06
CA LEU A 28 -12.96 -8.78 10.58
C LEU A 28 -13.33 -10.11 9.91
N GLY A 29 -12.38 -11.03 9.72
CA GLY A 29 -12.64 -12.34 9.10
C GLY A 29 -13.13 -12.22 7.65
N LEU A 30 -12.69 -11.19 6.92
CA LEU A 30 -13.15 -10.98 5.55
C LEU A 30 -12.69 -12.12 4.62
N PRO A 31 -13.48 -12.51 3.61
CA PRO A 31 -13.17 -13.65 2.74
C PRO A 31 -11.90 -13.47 1.89
N MET A 32 -11.39 -12.24 1.77
CA MET A 32 -10.15 -11.92 1.06
C MET A 32 -8.94 -11.83 1.99
N ALA A 33 -9.13 -11.90 3.31
CA ALA A 33 -8.05 -11.79 4.27
C ALA A 33 -7.12 -13.01 4.18
N GLN A 34 -5.82 -12.75 4.15
CA GLN A 34 -4.79 -13.78 4.17
C GLN A 34 -4.02 -13.73 5.50
N PRO A 35 -3.59 -14.86 6.07
CA PRO A 35 -2.83 -14.89 7.33
C PRO A 35 -1.55 -14.04 7.28
N VAL A 36 -0.95 -13.91 6.10
CA VAL A 36 0.25 -13.09 5.86
C VAL A 36 0.02 -11.59 6.07
N PHE A 37 -1.23 -11.11 6.09
CA PHE A 37 -1.55 -9.69 6.29
C PHE A 37 -1.23 -9.16 7.69
N THR A 38 -1.03 -10.05 8.65
CA THR A 38 -0.54 -9.72 10.00
C THR A 38 0.97 -9.95 10.16
N ASP A 39 1.64 -10.48 9.14
CA ASP A 39 3.08 -10.75 9.20
C ASP A 39 3.89 -9.43 9.16
N PRO A 40 4.86 -9.22 10.07
CA PRO A 40 5.65 -7.99 10.12
C PRO A 40 6.45 -7.72 8.84
N VAL A 41 6.92 -8.76 8.13
CA VAL A 41 7.66 -8.63 6.87
C VAL A 41 6.72 -8.16 5.77
N PHE A 42 5.51 -8.74 5.68
CA PHE A 42 4.49 -8.27 4.75
C PHE A 42 4.11 -6.82 5.01
N MET A 43 3.92 -6.42 6.27
CA MET A 43 3.63 -5.03 6.64
C MET A 43 4.75 -4.08 6.21
N CYS A 44 6.02 -4.46 6.39
CA CYS A 44 7.17 -3.67 5.92
C CYS A 44 7.12 -3.49 4.39
N ILE A 45 6.85 -4.56 3.64
CA ILE A 45 6.74 -4.52 2.18
C ILE A 45 5.55 -3.64 1.75
N ALA A 46 4.41 -3.74 2.44
CA ALA A 46 3.24 -2.90 2.19
C ALA A 46 3.55 -1.41 2.41
N VAL A 47 4.23 -1.06 3.51
CA VAL A 47 4.72 0.32 3.75
C VAL A 47 5.58 0.80 2.59
N LEU A 48 6.56 -0.01 2.18
CA LEU A 48 7.47 0.35 1.07
C LEU A 48 6.71 0.56 -0.24
N LEU A 49 5.76 -0.32 -0.57
CA LEU A 49 4.92 -0.16 -1.76
C LEU A 49 4.10 1.13 -1.70
N GLY A 50 3.49 1.44 -0.55
CA GLY A 50 2.75 2.69 -0.34
C GLY A 50 3.63 3.93 -0.52
N VAL A 51 4.88 3.89 -0.03
CA VAL A 51 5.86 4.98 -0.20
C VAL A 51 6.23 5.15 -1.68
N VAL A 52 6.50 4.07 -2.40
CA VAL A 52 6.80 4.10 -3.85
C VAL A 52 5.63 4.68 -4.64
N CYS A 53 4.39 4.25 -4.35
CA CYS A 53 3.19 4.80 -4.95
C CYS A 53 3.04 6.30 -4.66
N THR A 54 3.29 6.74 -3.43
CA THR A 54 3.24 8.15 -3.06
C THR A 54 4.26 8.98 -3.83
N ILE A 55 5.51 8.51 -3.93
CA ILE A 55 6.56 9.19 -4.70
C ILE A 55 6.20 9.24 -6.19
N SER A 56 5.66 8.16 -6.73
CA SER A 56 5.22 8.07 -8.13
C SER A 56 4.09 9.05 -8.44
N TRP A 57 3.10 9.14 -7.55
CA TRP A 57 2.01 10.13 -7.63
C TRP A 57 2.56 11.57 -7.60
N GLN A 58 3.48 11.88 -6.69
CA GLN A 58 4.06 13.21 -6.56
C GLN A 58 4.86 13.65 -7.79
N ARG A 59 5.60 12.73 -8.40
CA ARG A 59 6.40 13.03 -9.60
C ARG A 59 5.54 13.18 -10.85
N SER A 60 4.50 12.37 -10.98
CA SER A 60 3.65 12.34 -12.18
C SER A 60 2.46 13.28 -12.13
N GLY A 61 1.99 13.65 -10.93
CA GLY A 61 0.71 14.33 -10.72
C GLY A 61 -0.52 13.48 -11.08
N SER A 62 -0.32 12.21 -11.46
CA SER A 62 -1.36 11.30 -11.96
C SER A 62 -1.51 10.11 -11.02
N ILE A 63 -2.75 9.62 -10.87
CA ILE A 63 -3.05 8.42 -10.09
C ILE A 63 -2.74 7.13 -10.86
N TRP A 64 -2.55 7.20 -12.17
CA TRP A 64 -2.34 6.00 -12.99
C TRP A 64 -1.00 5.30 -12.73
N PRO A 65 0.13 6.02 -12.63
CA PRO A 65 1.40 5.38 -12.28
C PRO A 65 1.39 4.60 -10.95
N PRO A 66 0.90 5.14 -9.81
CA PRO A 66 0.83 4.37 -8.57
C PRO A 66 -0.18 3.22 -8.65
N VAL A 67 -1.32 3.39 -9.35
CA VAL A 67 -2.29 2.29 -9.57
C VAL A 67 -1.63 1.12 -10.30
N LEU A 68 -0.89 1.40 -11.38
CA LEU A 68 -0.17 0.38 -12.14
C LEU A 68 0.91 -0.31 -11.31
N ILE A 69 1.71 0.45 -10.56
CA ILE A 69 2.77 -0.10 -9.70
C ILE A 69 2.16 -1.04 -8.65
N HIS A 70 1.12 -0.59 -7.95
CA HIS A 70 0.44 -1.41 -6.94
C HIS A 70 -0.17 -2.66 -7.56
N TRP A 71 -0.91 -2.50 -8.66
CA TRP A 71 -1.61 -3.59 -9.33
C TRP A 71 -0.65 -4.67 -9.84
N LEU A 72 0.43 -4.28 -10.54
CA LEU A 72 1.44 -5.21 -11.04
C LEU A 72 2.14 -5.94 -9.90
N THR A 73 2.42 -5.26 -8.80
CA THR A 73 3.04 -5.87 -7.61
C THR A 73 2.12 -6.93 -7.01
N VAL A 74 0.84 -6.60 -6.81
CA VAL A 74 -0.15 -7.51 -6.20
C VAL A 74 -0.45 -8.70 -7.10
N ILE A 75 -0.65 -8.48 -8.41
CA ILE A 75 -0.84 -9.60 -9.35
C ILE A 75 0.41 -10.45 -9.46
N GLY A 76 1.59 -9.83 -9.52
CA GLY A 76 2.86 -10.55 -9.56
C GLY A 76 3.02 -11.46 -8.34
N TRP A 77 2.74 -10.93 -7.16
CA TRP A 77 2.77 -11.70 -5.91
C TRP A 77 1.74 -12.84 -5.89
N LYS A 78 0.46 -12.56 -6.17
CA LYS A 78 -0.60 -13.58 -6.18
C LYS A 78 -0.42 -14.63 -7.28
N GLY A 79 0.08 -14.23 -8.44
CA GLY A 79 0.20 -15.08 -9.62
C GLY A 79 1.47 -15.94 -9.64
N PHE A 80 2.61 -15.43 -9.16
CA PHE A 80 3.90 -16.12 -9.28
C PHE A 80 4.48 -16.57 -7.94
N LEU A 81 4.13 -15.93 -6.83
CA LEU A 81 4.67 -16.22 -5.50
C LEU A 81 3.66 -16.94 -4.60
N ALA A 82 2.60 -17.51 -5.20
CA ALA A 82 1.56 -18.29 -4.55
C ALA A 82 0.90 -17.61 -3.35
N GLY A 83 0.76 -16.28 -3.42
CA GLY A 83 0.20 -15.44 -2.35
C GLY A 83 -1.00 -16.06 -1.63
#